data_AF-A0AAE6W569-F1
#
_entry.id   AF-A0AAE6W569-F1
#
_cell.length_a   1.000
_cell.length_b   1.000
_cell.length_c   1.000
_cell.angle_alpha   90.00
_cell.angle_beta   90.00
_cell.angle_gamma   90.00
#
_symmetry.space_group_name_H-M   'P 1'
#
loop_
_entity.id
_entity.type
_entity.pdbx_description
1 polymer ?
#
loop_
_entity_poly.entity_id
_entity_poly.type
_entity_poly.pdbx_seq_one_letter_code
_entity_poly.pdbx_strand_id
1 'polypeptide(L)'
;MTNDRTALTRSELADLLTEAAQNVGGIPAAEYPTAAARSYLHPVLGPLAAGPHVITGLNDRFEGFLAAEPRPAGSAGLFALASYASALGWLTESFAELTSSVDEICTRVGIPAEPRATIGAPTGRTDQDDEFDFAFSALELEAVRNAAEAADLAPDDYVEVLSQSLLAAARITDACMEISSGLLDDADLLREASDRSRLGDDPGSLPALVRSLLARMEATE
;
A
#
# COMPACT_ATOMS: atom_id res chain seq x y z
N MET A 1 -32.50 -20.27 -20.40
CA MET A 1 -32.87 -19.07 -19.64
C MET A 1 -31.81 -18.02 -19.92
N THR A 2 -32.08 -17.12 -20.85
CA THR A 2 -31.25 -15.95 -21.11
C THR A 2 -31.56 -14.94 -20.01
N ASN A 3 -30.65 -14.78 -19.05
CA ASN A 3 -30.75 -13.68 -18.10
C ASN A 3 -30.51 -12.40 -18.87
N ASP A 4 -31.59 -11.66 -19.17
CA ASP A 4 -31.55 -10.24 -19.52
C ASP A 4 -31.01 -9.50 -18.28
N ARG A 5 -29.69 -9.53 -18.09
CA ARG A 5 -29.02 -8.64 -17.15
C ARG A 5 -28.74 -7.35 -17.89
N THR A 6 -29.51 -6.32 -17.57
CA THR A 6 -29.24 -4.95 -18.00
C THR A 6 -27.84 -4.55 -17.57
N ALA A 7 -27.09 -3.95 -18.50
CA ALA A 7 -25.77 -3.39 -18.26
C ALA A 7 -25.81 -2.39 -17.08
N LEU A 8 -24.71 -2.30 -16.33
CA LEU A 8 -24.61 -1.41 -15.19
C LEU A 8 -24.74 0.05 -15.63
N THR A 9 -25.50 0.82 -14.85
CA THR A 9 -25.64 2.25 -15.06
C THR A 9 -24.37 2.99 -14.64
N ARG A 10 -24.16 4.21 -15.14
CA ARG A 10 -23.00 5.04 -14.75
C ARG A 10 -22.95 5.31 -13.25
N SER A 11 -24.11 5.48 -12.61
CA SER A 11 -24.18 5.67 -11.16
C SER A 11 -23.68 4.43 -10.43
N GLU A 12 -24.14 3.24 -10.83
CA GLU A 12 -23.67 1.98 -10.22
C GLU A 12 -22.16 1.78 -10.44
N LEU A 13 -21.63 2.13 -11.61
CA LEU A 13 -20.18 2.10 -11.87
C LEU A 13 -19.40 3.08 -10.99
N ALA A 14 -19.90 4.31 -10.84
CA ALA A 14 -19.29 5.31 -9.96
C ALA A 14 -19.33 4.88 -8.49
N ASP A 15 -20.41 4.26 -8.06
CA ASP A 15 -20.56 3.75 -6.70
C ASP A 15 -19.57 2.59 -6.43
N LEU A 16 -19.34 1.72 -7.42
CA LEU A 16 -18.31 0.69 -7.34
C LEU A 16 -16.89 1.28 -7.20
N LEU A 17 -16.55 2.31 -7.99
CA LEU A 17 -15.26 2.99 -7.86
C LEU A 17 -15.12 3.72 -6.51
N THR A 18 -16.20 4.34 -6.03
CA THR A 18 -16.22 5.00 -4.72
C THR A 18 -16.00 4.01 -3.59
N GLU A 19 -16.66 2.84 -3.65
CA GLU A 19 -16.47 1.79 -2.66
C GLU A 19 -15.06 1.19 -2.70
N ALA A 20 -14.51 0.98 -3.91
CA ALA A 20 -13.12 0.58 -4.08
C ALA A 20 -12.16 1.60 -3.45
N ALA A 21 -12.40 2.91 -3.68
CA ALA A 21 -11.60 3.97 -3.09
C ALA A 21 -11.62 3.91 -1.56
N GLN A 22 -12.80 3.79 -0.95
CA GLN A 22 -12.96 3.70 0.49
C GLN A 22 -12.23 2.48 1.09
N ASN A 23 -12.33 1.33 0.42
CA ASN A 23 -11.64 0.12 0.87
C ASN A 23 -10.11 0.28 0.79
N VAL A 24 -9.59 0.85 -0.30
CA VAL A 24 -8.14 1.09 -0.47
C VAL A 24 -7.65 2.16 0.52
N GLY A 25 -8.35 3.28 0.65
CA GLY A 25 -8.01 4.35 1.57
C GLY A 25 -8.08 3.95 3.05
N GLY A 26 -8.81 2.87 3.38
CA GLY A 26 -8.88 2.31 4.73
C GLY A 26 -7.66 1.45 5.12
N ILE A 27 -6.86 0.99 4.16
CA ILE A 27 -5.71 0.09 4.42
C ILE A 27 -4.68 0.70 5.38
N PRO A 28 -4.22 1.97 5.21
CA PRO A 28 -3.19 2.54 6.07
C PRO A 28 -3.63 2.71 7.54
N ALA A 29 -4.94 2.84 7.76
CA ALA A 29 -5.53 2.98 9.08
C ALA A 29 -5.85 1.63 9.76
N ALA A 30 -5.59 0.51 9.09
CA ALA A 30 -5.86 -0.80 9.66
C ALA A 30 -4.98 -1.05 10.90
N GLU A 31 -5.61 -1.44 11.99
CA GLU A 31 -4.89 -1.78 13.22
C GLU A 31 -4.54 -3.27 13.24
N TYR A 32 -3.36 -3.59 13.77
CA TYR A 32 -2.98 -4.97 14.03
C TYR A 32 -2.29 -5.09 15.40
N PRO A 33 -2.74 -6.02 16.27
CA PRO A 33 -2.09 -6.26 17.57
C PRO A 33 -0.62 -6.63 17.38
N THR A 34 0.28 -5.76 17.86
CA THR A 34 1.72 -5.98 17.75
C THR A 34 2.31 -6.37 19.09
N ALA A 35 3.00 -7.51 19.14
CA ALA A 35 3.72 -7.93 20.33
C ALA A 35 4.92 -6.99 20.57
N ALA A 36 5.22 -6.69 21.84
CA ALA A 36 6.35 -5.82 22.21
C ALA A 36 7.68 -6.30 21.60
N ALA A 37 7.89 -7.62 21.50
CA ALA A 37 9.07 -8.21 20.89
C ALA A 37 9.22 -7.96 19.38
N ARG A 38 8.21 -7.39 18.73
CA ARG A 38 8.21 -7.03 17.29
C ARG A 38 7.66 -5.64 17.06
N SER A 39 7.78 -4.75 18.04
CA SER A 39 7.24 -3.39 17.97
C SER A 39 7.76 -2.58 16.78
N TYR A 40 8.95 -2.91 16.28
CA TYR A 40 9.52 -2.31 15.07
C TYR A 40 8.67 -2.56 13.81
N LEU A 41 7.92 -3.67 13.73
CA LEU A 41 7.01 -3.96 12.60
C LEU A 41 5.64 -3.30 12.75
N HIS A 42 5.32 -2.66 13.88
CA HIS A 42 4.01 -2.07 14.11
C HIS A 42 3.46 -1.23 12.94
N PRO A 43 4.28 -0.38 12.26
CA PRO A 43 3.79 0.45 11.16
C PRO A 43 3.27 -0.34 9.93
N VAL A 44 3.73 -1.57 9.72
CA VAL A 44 3.46 -2.36 8.51
C VAL A 44 2.47 -3.50 8.73
N LEU A 45 2.27 -3.96 9.97
CA LEU A 45 1.44 -5.13 10.26
C LEU A 45 -0.05 -4.91 9.97
N GLY A 46 -0.55 -3.70 10.27
CA GLY A 46 -1.92 -3.28 9.93
C GLY A 46 -2.21 -3.38 8.43
N PRO A 47 -1.48 -2.61 7.60
CA PRO A 47 -1.58 -2.68 6.15
C PRO A 47 -1.39 -4.10 5.61
N LEU A 48 -0.39 -4.86 6.09
CA LEU A 48 -0.16 -6.24 5.66
C LEU A 48 -1.32 -7.20 5.98
N ALA A 49 -2.04 -6.98 7.08
CA ALA A 49 -3.19 -7.79 7.44
C ALA A 49 -4.43 -7.42 6.62
N ALA A 50 -4.68 -6.13 6.38
CA ALA A 50 -5.86 -5.66 5.66
C ALA A 50 -5.74 -5.77 4.14
N GLY A 51 -4.56 -5.48 3.60
CA GLY A 51 -4.29 -5.40 2.16
C GLY A 51 -4.74 -6.61 1.35
N PRO A 52 -4.35 -7.84 1.71
CA PRO A 52 -4.77 -9.04 1.00
C PRO A 52 -6.30 -9.18 0.91
N HIS A 53 -7.03 -8.84 1.97
CA HIS A 53 -8.49 -8.89 1.96
C HIS A 53 -9.10 -7.86 1.01
N VAL A 54 -8.53 -6.65 0.96
CA VAL A 54 -8.96 -5.61 0.00
C VAL A 54 -8.64 -6.04 -1.43
N ILE A 55 -7.43 -6.54 -1.70
CA ILE A 55 -7.04 -7.04 -3.02
C ILE A 55 -7.96 -8.16 -3.49
N THR A 56 -8.24 -9.16 -2.64
CA THR A 56 -9.19 -10.24 -2.97
C THR A 56 -10.58 -9.69 -3.25
N GLY A 57 -11.10 -8.80 -2.39
CA GLY A 57 -12.41 -8.19 -2.59
C GLY A 57 -12.49 -7.36 -3.87
N LEU A 58 -11.42 -6.66 -4.23
CA LEU A 58 -11.33 -5.95 -5.50
C LEU A 58 -11.31 -6.92 -6.68
N ASN A 59 -10.49 -7.97 -6.63
CA ASN A 59 -10.39 -8.97 -7.69
C ASN A 59 -11.72 -9.71 -7.92
N ASP A 60 -12.40 -10.14 -6.85
CA ASP A 60 -13.70 -10.83 -6.95
C ASP A 60 -14.75 -9.96 -7.64
N ARG A 61 -14.75 -8.65 -7.36
CA ARG A 61 -15.64 -7.68 -8.02
C ARG A 61 -15.26 -7.45 -9.47
N PHE A 62 -13.96 -7.38 -9.78
CA PHE A 62 -13.45 -7.25 -11.13
C PHE A 62 -13.85 -8.46 -11.99
N GLU A 63 -13.68 -9.67 -11.47
CA GLU A 63 -14.14 -10.90 -12.11
C GLU A 63 -15.67 -10.94 -12.25
N GLY A 64 -16.40 -10.52 -11.22
CA GLY A 64 -17.85 -10.38 -11.25
C GLY A 64 -18.33 -9.42 -12.34
N PHE A 65 -17.63 -8.29 -12.51
CA PHE A 65 -17.88 -7.32 -13.58
C PHE A 65 -17.63 -7.94 -14.97
N LEU A 66 -16.50 -8.61 -15.17
CA LEU A 66 -16.20 -9.29 -16.44
C LEU A 66 -17.16 -10.44 -16.76
N ALA A 67 -17.65 -11.15 -15.74
CA ALA A 67 -18.65 -12.19 -15.91
C ALA A 67 -20.03 -11.62 -16.28
N ALA A 68 -20.39 -10.47 -15.72
CA ALA A 68 -21.65 -9.78 -16.00
C ALA A 68 -21.64 -9.08 -17.37
N GLU A 69 -20.51 -8.48 -17.75
CA GLU A 69 -20.30 -7.80 -19.02
C GLU A 69 -19.02 -8.32 -19.72
N PRO A 70 -19.07 -9.50 -20.36
CA PRO A 70 -17.90 -10.10 -21.03
C PRO A 70 -17.30 -9.24 -22.14
N ARG A 71 -18.08 -8.27 -22.63
CA ARG A 71 -17.67 -7.21 -23.53
C ARG A 71 -18.37 -5.94 -23.11
N PRO A 72 -17.73 -5.06 -22.31
CA PRO A 72 -18.30 -3.77 -21.99
C PRO A 72 -18.49 -3.00 -23.30
N ALA A 73 -19.72 -2.93 -23.79
CA ALA A 73 -20.01 -2.32 -25.10
C ALA A 73 -20.09 -0.79 -25.01
N GLY A 74 -20.20 -0.24 -23.79
CA GLY A 74 -20.27 1.19 -23.52
C GLY A 74 -18.94 1.76 -23.03
N SER A 75 -18.63 2.98 -23.47
CA SER A 75 -17.42 3.70 -23.05
C SER A 75 -17.32 3.90 -21.53
N ALA A 76 -18.45 4.02 -20.82
CA ALA A 76 -18.46 4.10 -19.35
C ALA A 76 -18.01 2.79 -18.68
N GLY A 77 -18.43 1.64 -19.22
CA GLY A 77 -18.00 0.33 -18.71
C GLY A 77 -16.52 0.09 -18.96
N LEU A 78 -16.00 0.48 -20.14
CA LEU A 78 -14.57 0.40 -20.44
C LEU A 78 -13.74 1.35 -19.55
N PHE A 79 -14.23 2.56 -19.31
CA PHE A 79 -13.59 3.53 -18.42
C PHE A 79 -13.50 3.00 -16.99
N ALA A 80 -14.63 2.51 -16.44
CA ALA A 80 -14.67 1.93 -15.10
C ALA A 80 -13.76 0.69 -15.01
N LEU A 81 -13.79 -0.19 -16.01
CA LEU A 81 -12.92 -1.36 -16.07
C LEU A 81 -11.44 -0.98 -16.06
N ALA A 82 -11.05 0.02 -16.85
CA ALA A 82 -9.67 0.48 -16.91
C ALA A 82 -9.23 1.10 -15.58
N SER A 83 -10.03 1.98 -14.98
CA SER A 83 -9.77 2.54 -13.64
C SER A 83 -9.58 1.44 -12.59
N TYR A 84 -10.50 0.46 -12.58
CA TYR A 84 -10.48 -0.64 -11.63
C TYR A 84 -9.27 -1.57 -11.82
N ALA A 85 -8.94 -1.92 -13.07
CA ALA A 85 -7.77 -2.73 -13.40
C ALA A 85 -6.47 -2.01 -12.99
N SER A 86 -6.38 -0.71 -13.24
CA SER A 86 -5.24 0.12 -12.82
C SER A 86 -5.10 0.14 -11.30
N ALA A 87 -6.19 0.33 -10.55
CA ALA A 87 -6.16 0.29 -9.09
C ALA A 87 -5.71 -1.08 -8.57
N LEU A 88 -6.28 -2.17 -9.08
CA LEU A 88 -5.93 -3.53 -8.65
C LEU A 88 -4.47 -3.87 -8.95
N GLY A 89 -3.99 -3.54 -10.16
CA GLY A 89 -2.60 -3.78 -10.56
C GLY A 89 -1.61 -3.02 -9.69
N TRP A 90 -1.82 -1.71 -9.53
CA TRP A 90 -0.96 -0.86 -8.70
C TRP A 90 -0.95 -1.29 -7.24
N LEU A 91 -2.12 -1.57 -6.66
CA LEU A 91 -2.22 -2.03 -5.29
C LEU A 91 -1.46 -3.35 -5.09
N THR A 92 -1.62 -4.29 -6.02
CA THR A 92 -0.93 -5.59 -5.97
C THR A 92 0.59 -5.42 -6.02
N GLU A 93 1.09 -4.55 -6.89
CA GLU A 93 2.52 -4.23 -6.97
C GLU A 93 3.04 -3.58 -5.68
N SER A 94 2.33 -2.59 -5.16
CA SER A 94 2.70 -1.91 -3.90
C SER A 94 2.73 -2.87 -2.71
N PHE A 95 1.84 -3.86 -2.68
CA PHE A 95 1.84 -4.90 -1.65
C PHE A 95 2.93 -5.94 -1.83
N ALA A 96 3.33 -6.25 -3.07
CA ALA A 96 4.51 -7.08 -3.33
C ALA A 96 5.78 -6.39 -2.80
N GLU A 97 5.93 -5.08 -3.05
CA GLU A 97 7.03 -4.27 -2.52
C GLU A 97 7.02 -4.18 -0.99
N LEU A 98 5.85 -3.97 -0.39
CA LEU A 98 5.71 -3.96 1.07
C LEU A 98 6.12 -5.31 1.67
N THR A 99 5.65 -6.42 1.09
CA THR A 99 5.98 -7.77 1.55
C THR A 99 7.48 -8.03 1.44
N SER A 100 8.11 -7.63 0.33
CA SER A 100 9.56 -7.72 0.13
C SER A 100 10.32 -6.90 1.18
N SER A 101 9.88 -5.67 1.44
CA SER A 101 10.50 -4.80 2.45
C SER A 101 10.41 -5.41 3.85
N VAL A 102 9.28 -6.01 4.22
CA VAL A 102 9.11 -6.67 5.51
C VAL A 102 9.95 -7.95 5.61
N ASP A 103 10.09 -8.71 4.53
CA ASP A 103 10.97 -9.88 4.47
C ASP A 103 12.45 -9.49 4.65
N GLU A 104 12.89 -8.39 4.03
CA GLU A 104 14.23 -7.83 4.22
C GLU A 104 14.46 -7.39 5.68
N ILE A 105 13.50 -6.70 6.29
CA ILE A 105 13.55 -6.31 7.70
C ILE A 105 13.63 -7.54 8.61
N CYS A 106 12.80 -8.56 8.36
CA CYS A 106 12.82 -9.80 9.13
C CYS A 106 14.13 -10.57 8.96
N THR A 107 14.68 -10.59 7.75
CA THR A 107 15.98 -11.21 7.46
C THR A 107 17.11 -10.51 8.21
N ARG A 108 17.11 -9.17 8.22
CA ARG A 108 18.07 -8.34 8.96
C ARG A 108 18.01 -8.61 10.46
N VAL A 109 16.82 -8.78 11.03
CA VAL A 109 16.64 -9.07 12.47
C VAL A 109 16.90 -10.55 12.84
N GLY A 110 16.80 -11.50 11.89
CA GLY A 110 16.45 -12.88 12.25
C GLY A 110 17.10 -14.07 11.50
N ILE A 111 17.98 -13.93 10.50
CA ILE A 111 18.71 -15.10 9.98
C ILE A 111 20.23 -14.86 10.04
N PRO A 112 20.97 -15.54 10.94
CA PRO A 112 22.41 -15.40 11.03
C PRO A 112 23.10 -15.92 9.76
N ALA A 113 23.97 -15.10 9.16
CA ALA A 113 25.08 -15.61 8.36
C ALA A 113 26.10 -16.21 9.33
N GLU A 114 26.12 -17.54 9.41
CA GLU A 114 27.12 -18.37 10.12
C GLU A 114 27.06 -18.40 11.67
N PRO A 115 27.57 -19.49 12.29
CA PRO A 115 27.39 -19.77 13.71
C PRO A 115 28.15 -18.76 14.56
N ARG A 116 27.44 -18.12 15.50
CA ARG A 116 28.05 -17.30 16.56
C ARG A 116 29.03 -18.17 17.35
N ALA A 117 30.32 -18.02 17.06
CA ALA A 117 31.37 -18.54 17.92
C ALA A 117 31.29 -17.80 19.27
N THR A 118 31.00 -18.57 20.31
CA THR A 118 30.88 -18.09 21.68
C THR A 118 32.21 -17.50 22.19
N ILE A 119 32.08 -16.39 22.91
CA ILE A 119 32.98 -15.80 23.93
C ILE A 119 34.18 -14.96 23.45
N GLY A 120 34.05 -13.65 23.69
CA GLY A 120 35.14 -12.74 23.99
C GLY A 120 34.58 -11.45 24.58
N ALA A 121 34.68 -11.26 25.90
CA ALA A 121 34.34 -9.99 26.54
C ALA A 121 35.26 -8.87 26.00
N PRO A 122 34.74 -7.69 25.60
CA PRO A 122 35.58 -6.53 25.39
C PRO A 122 35.60 -5.70 26.68
N THR A 123 36.74 -5.76 27.36
CA THR A 123 37.26 -4.65 28.15
C THR A 123 37.39 -3.42 27.27
N GLY A 124 36.95 -2.26 27.78
CA GLY A 124 37.53 -0.97 27.40
C GLY A 124 36.70 -0.14 26.42
N ARG A 125 36.04 0.86 26.99
CA ARG A 125 35.61 2.12 26.37
C ARG A 125 36.63 2.65 25.35
N THR A 126 36.16 2.95 24.14
CA THR A 126 36.72 3.99 23.27
C THR A 126 35.56 4.76 22.68
N ASP A 127 35.55 6.06 22.96
CA ASP A 127 34.62 7.05 22.45
C ASP A 127 34.58 6.98 20.91
N GLN A 128 33.38 6.84 20.36
CA GLN A 128 33.11 7.09 18.95
C GLN A 128 31.72 7.76 18.86
N ASP A 129 31.65 8.99 19.40
CA ASP A 129 30.54 9.93 19.23
C ASP A 129 30.46 10.41 17.76
N ASP A 130 30.22 9.49 16.82
CA ASP A 130 29.79 9.81 15.44
C ASP A 130 28.36 9.24 15.20
N GLU A 131 27.55 9.22 16.26
CA GLU A 131 26.36 8.38 16.38
C GLU A 131 25.10 9.27 16.42
N PHE A 132 24.38 9.32 15.29
CA PHE A 132 23.01 9.82 15.13
C PHE A 132 22.63 11.18 15.75
N ASP A 133 22.71 12.26 14.95
CA ASP A 133 22.14 13.59 15.27
C ASP A 133 20.60 13.62 15.11
N PHE A 134 19.90 12.67 15.74
CA PHE A 134 18.47 12.77 15.99
C PHE A 134 18.30 13.32 17.40
N ALA A 135 17.81 14.56 17.52
CA ALA A 135 17.59 15.20 18.82
C ALA A 135 16.36 14.61 19.54
N PHE A 136 16.44 13.35 19.96
CA PHE A 136 15.45 12.72 20.82
C PHE A 136 15.49 13.35 22.21
N SER A 137 14.31 13.61 22.76
CA SER A 137 14.17 13.92 24.18
C SER A 137 14.59 12.74 25.04
N ALA A 138 14.92 13.00 26.31
CA ALA A 138 15.29 11.94 27.26
C ALA A 138 14.20 10.86 27.39
N LEU A 139 12.93 11.25 27.26
CA LEU A 139 11.79 10.34 27.34
C LEU A 139 11.68 9.45 26.08
N GLU A 140 11.96 9.99 24.90
CA GLU A 140 11.99 9.22 23.65
C GLU A 140 13.16 8.24 23.64
N LEU A 141 14.34 8.64 24.12
CA LEU A 141 15.49 7.74 24.25
C LEU A 141 15.21 6.58 25.21
N GLU A 142 14.55 6.84 26.34
CA GLU A 142 14.15 5.79 27.28
C GLU A 142 13.12 4.83 26.66
N ALA A 143 12.15 5.36 25.92
CA ALA A 143 11.16 4.55 25.21
C ALA A 143 11.82 3.65 24.14
N VAL A 144 12.77 4.20 23.36
CA VAL A 144 13.54 3.44 22.36
C VAL A 144 14.33 2.32 23.02
N ARG A 145 15.03 2.60 24.13
CA ARG A 145 15.80 1.58 24.86
C ARG A 145 14.92 0.45 25.39
N ASN A 146 13.79 0.79 26.00
CA ASN A 146 12.84 -0.21 26.51
C ASN A 146 12.25 -1.07 25.38
N ALA A 147 11.95 -0.46 24.23
CA ALA A 147 11.42 -1.17 23.07
C ALA A 147 12.48 -2.08 22.41
N ALA A 148 13.72 -1.59 22.30
CA ALA A 148 14.87 -2.36 21.81
C ALA A 148 15.14 -3.58 22.72
N GLU A 149 15.12 -3.38 24.05
CA GLU A 149 15.26 -4.46 25.03
C GLU A 149 14.14 -5.50 24.89
N ALA A 150 12.88 -5.06 24.76
CA ALA A 150 11.75 -5.97 24.55
C ALA A 150 11.86 -6.78 23.24
N ALA A 151 12.51 -6.21 22.22
CA ALA A 151 12.75 -6.83 20.92
C ALA A 151 14.06 -7.63 20.83
N ASP A 152 14.86 -7.69 21.91
CA ASP A 152 16.19 -8.33 21.93
C ASP A 152 17.15 -7.76 20.86
N LEU A 153 17.12 -6.43 20.68
CA LEU A 153 17.93 -5.69 19.72
C LEU A 153 18.79 -4.63 20.42
N ALA A 154 19.94 -4.30 19.82
CA ALA A 154 20.67 -3.09 20.20
C ALA A 154 19.81 -1.85 19.86
N PRO A 155 19.89 -0.75 20.64
CA PRO A 155 19.10 0.46 20.37
C PRO A 155 19.26 1.01 18.94
N ASP A 156 20.48 1.01 18.39
CA ASP A 156 20.73 1.50 17.03
C ASP A 156 20.11 0.58 15.98
N ASP A 157 20.30 -0.74 16.12
CA ASP A 157 19.69 -1.75 15.26
C ASP A 157 18.16 -1.61 15.28
N TYR A 158 17.57 -1.39 16.46
CA TYR A 158 16.14 -1.17 16.63
C TYR A 158 15.65 0.08 15.88
N VAL A 159 16.36 1.21 16.02
CA VAL A 159 16.03 2.45 15.31
C VAL A 159 16.15 2.27 13.81
N GLU A 160 17.18 1.57 13.33
CA GLU A 160 17.36 1.29 11.91
C GLU A 160 16.18 0.47 11.34
N VAL A 161 15.82 -0.65 11.97
CA VAL A 161 14.73 -1.51 11.48
C VAL A 161 13.35 -0.86 11.64
N LEU A 162 13.15 -0.04 12.67
CA LEU A 162 11.95 0.77 12.81
C LEU A 162 11.86 1.82 11.71
N SER A 163 12.97 2.49 11.37
CA SER A 163 13.00 3.49 10.29
C SER A 163 12.68 2.87 8.92
N GLN A 164 13.18 1.66 8.66
CA GLN A 164 12.86 0.90 7.45
C GLN A 164 11.37 0.50 7.42
N SER A 165 10.82 0.08 8.55
CA SER A 165 9.40 -0.23 8.67
C SER A 165 8.52 1.00 8.43
N LEU A 166 8.90 2.16 8.99
CA LEU A 166 8.22 3.43 8.75
C LEU A 166 8.29 3.87 7.29
N LEU A 167 9.45 3.70 6.64
CA LEU A 167 9.61 4.01 5.22
C LEU A 167 8.73 3.12 4.34
N ALA A 168 8.68 1.81 4.62
CA ALA A 168 7.81 0.88 3.92
C ALA A 168 6.32 1.23 4.13
N ALA A 169 5.94 1.58 5.36
CA ALA A 169 4.59 2.03 5.71
C ALA A 169 4.20 3.35 5.01
N ALA A 170 5.13 4.30 4.90
CA ALA A 170 4.91 5.55 4.18
C ALA A 170 4.66 5.30 2.69
N ARG A 171 5.47 4.45 2.05
CA ARG A 171 5.30 4.11 0.62
C ARG A 171 3.94 3.49 0.33
N ILE A 172 3.50 2.51 1.13
CA ILE A 172 2.18 1.90 0.92
C ILE A 172 1.04 2.88 1.23
N THR A 173 1.23 3.78 2.20
CA THR A 173 0.26 4.84 2.51
C THR A 173 0.09 5.78 1.33
N ASP A 174 1.19 6.28 0.76
CA ASP A 174 1.17 7.16 -0.39
C ASP A 174 0.48 6.49 -1.59
N ALA A 175 0.82 5.23 -1.87
CA ALA A 175 0.18 4.46 -2.94
C ALA A 175 -1.34 4.30 -2.70
N CYS A 176 -1.77 3.95 -1.48
CA CYS A 176 -3.20 3.81 -1.16
C CYS A 176 -3.95 5.13 -1.30
N MET A 177 -3.34 6.24 -0.87
CA MET A 177 -3.94 7.57 -1.00
C MET A 177 -4.05 8.02 -2.45
N GLU A 178 -3.02 7.78 -3.26
CA GLU A 178 -3.03 8.11 -4.68
C GLU A 178 -4.07 7.27 -5.45
N ILE A 179 -4.13 5.96 -5.18
CA ILE A 179 -5.14 5.07 -5.76
C ILE A 179 -6.56 5.48 -5.34
N SER A 180 -6.78 5.73 -4.04
CA SER A 180 -8.08 6.14 -3.53
C SER A 180 -8.53 7.46 -4.14
N SER A 181 -7.64 8.46 -4.25
CA SER A 181 -7.97 9.74 -4.87
C SER A 181 -8.32 9.57 -6.33
N GLY A 182 -7.52 8.80 -7.09
CA GLY A 182 -7.79 8.56 -8.51
C GLY A 182 -9.11 7.81 -8.76
N LEU A 183 -9.45 6.84 -7.91
CA LEU A 183 -10.75 6.15 -7.98
C LEU A 183 -11.93 7.10 -7.71
N LEU A 184 -11.80 8.03 -6.77
CA LEU A 184 -12.83 9.05 -6.49
C LEU A 184 -12.99 10.02 -7.66
N ASP A 185 -11.88 10.50 -8.22
CA ASP A 185 -11.88 11.37 -9.41
C ASP A 185 -12.58 10.67 -10.59
N ASP A 186 -12.28 9.39 -10.80
CA ASP A 186 -12.89 8.58 -11.85
C ASP A 186 -14.39 8.33 -11.61
N ALA A 187 -14.78 8.13 -10.34
CA ALA A 187 -16.19 8.00 -9.96
C ALA A 187 -16.97 9.30 -10.25
N ASP A 188 -16.40 10.45 -9.92
CA ASP A 188 -17.02 11.75 -10.14
C ASP A 188 -17.17 12.05 -11.64
N LEU A 189 -16.16 11.70 -12.46
CA LEU A 189 -16.26 11.81 -13.92
C LEU A 189 -17.40 10.94 -14.50
N LEU A 190 -17.62 9.74 -13.95
CA LEU A 190 -18.75 8.89 -14.36
C LEU A 190 -20.10 9.49 -13.97
N ARG A 191 -20.20 10.16 -12.82
CA ARG A 191 -21.42 10.86 -12.36
C ARG A 191 -21.70 12.12 -13.18
N GLU A 192 -20.67 12.90 -13.50
CA GLU A 192 -20.77 14.16 -14.21
C GLU A 192 -21.08 14.01 -15.70
N ALA A 193 -20.71 12.87 -16.32
CA ALA A 193 -20.95 12.58 -17.73
C ALA A 193 -22.44 12.32 -18.05
N SER A 194 -23.27 13.34 -17.83
CA SER A 194 -24.71 13.35 -18.07
C SER A 194 -25.06 13.58 -19.55
N ASP A 195 -24.17 14.21 -20.33
CA ASP A 195 -24.41 14.49 -21.74
C ASP A 195 -23.17 14.25 -22.60
N ARG A 196 -23.42 13.90 -23.87
CA ARG A 196 -22.48 13.33 -24.85
C ARG A 196 -21.11 14.02 -24.89
N SER A 197 -20.09 13.21 -25.19
CA SER A 197 -18.78 13.57 -25.78
C SER A 197 -17.59 13.95 -24.89
N ARG A 198 -17.47 13.45 -23.65
CA ARG A 198 -16.19 13.57 -22.89
C ARG A 198 -15.27 12.34 -22.95
N LEU A 199 -15.75 11.21 -23.47
CA LEU A 199 -14.96 9.98 -23.68
C LEU A 199 -14.48 9.86 -25.15
N GLY A 200 -13.99 10.96 -25.74
CA GLY A 200 -13.37 10.97 -27.08
C GLY A 200 -11.85 10.72 -27.02
N ASP A 201 -11.15 10.67 -28.16
CA ASP A 201 -9.70 10.39 -28.30
C ASP A 201 -8.72 11.38 -27.59
N ASP A 202 -9.22 12.27 -26.74
CA ASP A 202 -8.38 13.20 -25.97
C ASP A 202 -7.72 12.48 -24.77
N PRO A 203 -6.44 12.71 -24.44
CA PRO A 203 -5.80 12.10 -23.27
C PRO A 203 -6.54 12.39 -21.95
N GLY A 204 -7.29 13.50 -21.87
CA GLY A 204 -8.16 13.83 -20.74
C GLY A 204 -9.40 12.93 -20.59
N SER A 205 -9.64 12.02 -21.52
CA SER A 205 -10.70 11.00 -21.45
C SER A 205 -10.30 9.72 -20.71
N LEU A 206 -8.99 9.53 -20.47
CA LEU A 206 -8.48 8.38 -19.74
C LEU A 206 -8.76 8.51 -18.24
N PRO A 207 -9.01 7.37 -17.55
CA PRO A 207 -9.08 7.36 -16.10
C PRO A 207 -7.86 8.02 -15.47
N ALA A 208 -8.07 8.76 -14.38
CA ALA A 208 -7.03 9.43 -13.60
C ALA A 208 -5.91 8.47 -13.23
N LEU A 209 -6.25 7.25 -12.80
CA LEU A 209 -5.27 6.22 -12.48
C LEU A 209 -4.42 5.79 -13.68
N VAL A 210 -5.03 5.64 -14.86
CA VAL A 210 -4.29 5.30 -16.08
C VAL A 210 -3.31 6.41 -16.43
N ARG A 211 -3.73 7.68 -16.30
CA ARG A 211 -2.87 8.84 -16.53
C ARG A 211 -1.70 8.89 -15.54
N SER A 212 -1.97 8.66 -14.25
CA SER A 212 -0.91 8.62 -13.23
C SER A 212 0.10 7.51 -13.49
N LEU A 213 -0.35 6.31 -13.87
CA LEU A 213 0.54 5.19 -14.21
C LEU A 213 1.41 5.49 -15.44
N LEU A 214 0.84 6.07 -16.49
CA LEU A 214 1.60 6.49 -17.68
C LEU A 214 2.66 7.54 -17.33
N ALA A 215 2.30 8.55 -16.54
CA ALA A 215 3.24 9.59 -16.10
C ALA A 215 4.40 9.00 -15.27
N ARG A 216 4.14 8.00 -14.44
CA ARG A 216 5.18 7.29 -13.67
C ARG A 216 6.12 6.50 -14.57
N MET A 217 5.60 5.85 -15.61
CA MET A 217 6.42 5.15 -16.59
C MET A 217 7.34 6.12 -17.35
N GLU A 218 6.80 7.25 -17.81
CA GLU A 218 7.58 8.30 -18.49
C GLU A 218 8.68 8.91 -17.59
N ALA A 219 8.43 9.03 -16.28
CA ALA A 219 9.42 9.54 -15.33
C ALA A 219 10.55 8.54 -15.01
N THR A 220 10.41 7.28 -15.41
CA THR A 220 11.38 6.21 -15.14
C THR A 220 12.29 5.93 -16.35
N GLU A 221 12.02 6.54 -17.52
CA GLU A 221 12.87 6.51 -18.73
C GLU A 221 13.97 7.59 -18.71
#